data_AF-A0A521K2T7-F1
#
_entry.id   AF-A0A521K2T7-F1
#
_cell.length_a   1.000
_cell.length_b   1.000
_cell.length_c   1.000
_cell.angle_alpha   90.00
_cell.angle_beta   90.00
_cell.angle_gamma   90.00
#
_symmetry.space_group_name_H-M   'P 1'
#
loop_
_entity.id
_entity.type
_entity.pdbx_description
1 polymer ?
#
loop_
_entity_poly.entity_id
_entity_poly.type
_entity_poly.pdbx_seq_one_letter_code
_entity_poly.pdbx_strand_id
1 'polypeptide(L)'
;MLQLNAVLGSLVVTLGFWLVWGQLPALLFALVGVGVAAFLLWRAETIGAVWAWATLLLGLESFAWPVATMVQVKLTGDQGAQPTDEQMGLILTAVLFGLFSSIFWLTFSYGLFKRMVWKQKDQDIGGSSNR
;
A
#
# COMPACT_ATOMS: atom_id res chain seq x y z
N MET A 1 -4.31 12.21 -19.27
CA MET A 1 -3.15 11.41 -18.82
C MET A 1 -3.13 11.20 -17.30
N LEU A 2 -3.22 12.26 -16.49
CA LEU A 2 -3.20 12.15 -15.02
C LEU A 2 -4.40 11.36 -14.44
N GLN A 3 -5.62 11.66 -14.88
CA GLN A 3 -6.84 10.97 -14.43
C GLN A 3 -6.81 9.46 -14.71
N LEU A 4 -6.33 9.05 -15.88
CA LEU A 4 -6.18 7.63 -16.23
C LEU A 4 -5.20 6.92 -15.28
N ASN A 5 -4.07 7.55 -14.96
CA ASN A 5 -3.10 6.99 -14.02
C ASN A 5 -3.63 6.96 -12.58
N ALA A 6 -4.42 7.95 -12.17
CA ALA A 6 -5.10 7.94 -10.88
C ALA A 6 -6.09 6.79 -10.77
N VAL A 7 -6.87 6.53 -11.83
CA VAL A 7 -7.78 5.39 -11.91
C VAL A 7 -7.01 4.08 -11.86
N LEU A 8 -5.92 3.92 -12.63
CA LEU A 8 -5.08 2.72 -12.57
C LEU A 8 -4.46 2.52 -11.18
N GLY A 9 -3.93 3.59 -10.57
CA GLY A 9 -3.35 3.55 -9.23
C GLY A 9 -4.38 3.14 -8.17
N SER A 10 -5.60 3.68 -8.22
CA SER A 10 -6.68 3.25 -7.34
C SER A 10 -7.09 1.80 -7.59
N LEU A 11 -7.12 1.36 -8.85
CA LEU A 11 -7.43 -0.01 -9.22
C LEU A 11 -6.41 -0.98 -8.63
N VAL A 12 -5.11 -0.65 -8.73
CA VAL A 12 -4.03 -1.45 -8.17
C VAL A 12 -4.14 -1.57 -6.65
N VAL A 13 -4.38 -0.47 -5.94
CA VAL A 13 -4.58 -0.51 -4.48
C VAL A 13 -5.84 -1.29 -4.11
N THR A 14 -6.94 -1.10 -4.83
CA THR A 14 -8.20 -1.80 -4.56
C THR A 14 -8.08 -3.30 -4.84
N LEU A 15 -7.35 -3.70 -5.89
CA LEU A 15 -7.08 -5.10 -6.19
C LEU A 15 -6.15 -5.73 -5.16
N GLY A 16 -5.11 -5.00 -4.70
CA GLY A 16 -4.27 -5.42 -3.59
C GLY A 16 -5.11 -5.69 -2.33
N PHE A 17 -6.00 -4.77 -2.01
CA PHE A 17 -6.91 -4.89 -0.87
C PHE A 17 -7.89 -6.03 -1.02
N TRP A 18 -8.43 -6.23 -2.21
CA TRP A 18 -9.33 -7.34 -2.46
C TRP A 18 -8.63 -8.70 -2.35
N LEU A 19 -7.41 -8.83 -2.87
CA LEU A 19 -6.65 -10.08 -2.84
C LEU A 19 -6.30 -10.51 -1.41
N VAL A 20 -6.02 -9.53 -0.55
CA VAL A 20 -5.61 -9.75 0.85
C VAL A 20 -6.81 -10.00 1.75
N TRP A 21 -7.92 -9.28 1.53
CA TRP A 21 -9.07 -9.24 2.45
C TRP A 21 -10.35 -9.83 1.84
N GLY A 22 -10.25 -10.77 0.90
CA GLY A 22 -11.35 -11.28 0.06
C GLY A 22 -12.64 -11.76 0.74
N GLN A 23 -12.70 -11.79 2.07
CA GLN A 23 -13.91 -12.03 2.88
C GLN A 23 -14.70 -10.75 3.25
N LEU A 24 -14.19 -9.55 2.96
CA LEU A 24 -14.88 -8.30 3.29
C LEU A 24 -16.08 -8.01 2.36
N PRO A 25 -17.08 -7.23 2.81
CA PRO A 25 -18.22 -6.84 1.98
C PRO A 25 -17.80 -6.04 0.75
N ALA A 26 -18.44 -6.27 -0.40
CA ALA A 26 -18.21 -5.52 -1.63
C ALA A 26 -18.34 -3.99 -1.47
N LEU A 27 -19.21 -3.53 -0.56
CA LEU A 27 -19.36 -2.12 -0.23
C LEU A 27 -18.09 -1.51 0.38
N LEU A 28 -17.40 -2.26 1.24
CA LEU A 28 -16.14 -1.82 1.85
C LEU A 28 -15.03 -1.69 0.80
N PHE A 29 -14.95 -2.62 -0.15
CA PHE A 29 -14.04 -2.51 -1.29
C PHE A 29 -14.33 -1.28 -2.14
N ALA A 30 -15.61 -1.00 -2.42
CA ALA A 30 -16.00 0.19 -3.17
C ALA A 30 -15.65 1.48 -2.42
N LEU A 31 -15.87 1.53 -1.09
CA LEU A 31 -15.52 2.69 -0.27
C LEU A 31 -14.02 2.93 -0.20
N VAL A 32 -13.22 1.88 -0.03
CA VAL A 32 -11.76 1.97 -0.05
C VAL A 32 -11.28 2.42 -1.43
N GLY A 33 -11.79 1.83 -2.50
CA GLY A 33 -11.42 2.21 -3.87
C GLY A 33 -11.75 3.66 -4.20
N VAL A 34 -12.95 4.13 -3.86
CA VAL A 34 -13.36 5.53 -4.04
C VAL A 34 -12.54 6.46 -3.14
N GLY A 35 -12.30 6.07 -1.88
CA GLY A 35 -11.49 6.85 -0.94
C GLY A 35 -10.05 7.02 -1.41
N VAL A 36 -9.43 5.94 -1.89
CA VAL A 36 -8.07 5.97 -2.46
C VAL A 36 -8.05 6.78 -3.75
N ALA A 37 -9.03 6.61 -4.65
CA ALA A 37 -9.13 7.40 -5.86
C ALA A 37 -9.26 8.91 -5.55
N ALA A 38 -10.12 9.28 -4.60
CA ALA A 38 -10.29 10.66 -4.15
C ALA A 38 -9.01 11.19 -3.49
N PHE A 39 -8.34 10.40 -2.66
CA PHE A 39 -7.08 10.76 -2.03
C PHE A 39 -5.96 10.99 -3.05
N LEU A 40 -5.84 10.11 -4.05
CA LEU A 40 -4.86 10.23 -5.12
C LEU A 40 -5.15 11.45 -5.99
N LEU A 41 -6.42 11.70 -6.34
CA LEU A 41 -6.81 12.90 -7.09
C LEU A 41 -6.57 14.19 -6.29
N TRP A 42 -6.71 14.15 -4.97
CA TRP A 42 -6.51 15.33 -4.12
C TRP A 42 -5.04 15.61 -3.80
N ARG A 43 -4.21 14.57 -3.66
CA ARG A 43 -2.81 14.69 -3.18
C ARG A 43 -1.77 14.59 -4.30
N ALA A 44 -2.08 13.94 -5.42
CA ALA A 44 -1.11 13.68 -6.47
C ALA A 44 -1.30 14.63 -7.67
N GLU A 45 -0.52 15.72 -7.67
CA GLU A 45 -0.50 16.68 -8.78
C GLU A 45 0.27 16.15 -10.01
N THR A 46 1.04 15.07 -9.85
CA THR A 46 1.84 14.46 -10.92
C THR A 46 1.67 12.95 -11.00
N ILE A 47 1.92 12.39 -12.19
CA ILE A 47 1.85 10.93 -12.43
C ILE A 47 2.79 10.17 -11.49
N GLY A 48 3.99 10.71 -11.22
CA GLY A 48 4.93 10.12 -10.27
C GLY A 48 4.39 10.06 -8.84
N ALA A 49 3.68 11.11 -8.42
CA ALA A 49 3.07 11.17 -7.09
C ALA A 49 1.94 10.14 -6.92
N VAL A 50 1.12 9.93 -7.97
CA VAL A 50 0.05 8.92 -7.94
C VAL A 50 0.62 7.54 -7.62
N TRP A 51 1.66 7.14 -8.33
CA TRP A 51 2.29 5.83 -8.15
C TRP A 51 3.08 5.73 -6.84
N ALA A 52 3.71 6.81 -6.40
CA ALA A 52 4.40 6.84 -5.12
C ALA A 52 3.42 6.61 -3.95
N TRP A 53 2.25 7.26 -3.98
CA TRP A 53 1.20 7.06 -2.98
C TRP A 53 0.52 5.69 -3.10
N ALA A 54 0.21 5.22 -4.31
CA ALA A 54 -0.41 3.91 -4.52
C ALA A 54 0.47 2.77 -4.00
N THR A 55 1.78 2.83 -4.27
CA THR A 55 2.75 1.82 -3.81
C THR A 55 3.00 1.91 -2.31
N LEU A 56 2.95 3.11 -1.72
CA LEU A 56 3.00 3.28 -0.27
C LEU A 56 1.80 2.60 0.42
N LEU A 57 0.59 2.83 -0.11
CA LEU A 57 -0.63 2.22 0.42
C LEU A 57 -0.60 0.70 0.31
N LEU A 58 -0.16 0.15 -0.83
CA LEU A 58 0.05 -1.29 -1.00
C LEU A 58 1.05 -1.87 -0.01
N GLY A 59 2.15 -1.14 0.26
CA GLY A 59 3.15 -1.57 1.22
C GLY A 59 2.60 -1.60 2.65
N LEU A 60 1.83 -0.57 3.03
CA LEU A 60 1.19 -0.49 4.34
C LEU A 60 0.12 -1.57 4.53
N GLU A 61 -0.67 -1.80 3.49
CA GLU A 61 -1.66 -2.87 3.45
C GLU A 61 -1.02 -4.26 3.58
N SER A 62 0.05 -4.51 2.81
CA SER A 62 0.79 -5.78 2.87
C SER A 62 1.32 -6.04 4.28
N PHE A 63 1.67 -4.99 5.03
CA PHE A 63 2.07 -5.10 6.44
C PHE A 63 0.88 -5.27 7.40
N ALA A 64 -0.26 -4.66 7.11
CA ALA A 64 -1.46 -4.79 7.93
C ALA A 64 -1.98 -6.23 7.98
N TRP A 65 -1.78 -7.01 6.91
CA TRP A 65 -2.21 -8.40 6.83
C TRP A 65 -1.58 -9.32 7.90
N PRO A 66 -0.26 -9.48 8.02
CA PRO A 66 0.35 -10.30 9.06
C PRO A 66 0.00 -9.83 10.47
N VAL A 67 -0.13 -8.52 10.68
CA VAL A 67 -0.58 -7.96 11.97
C VAL A 67 -2.00 -8.42 12.28
N ALA A 68 -2.92 -8.33 11.31
CA ALA A 68 -4.29 -8.78 11.46
C ALA A 68 -4.39 -10.30 11.66
N THR A 69 -3.58 -11.09 10.95
CA THR A 69 -3.51 -12.56 11.15
C THR A 69 -3.05 -12.90 12.57
N MET A 70 -2.02 -12.21 13.08
CA MET A 70 -1.57 -12.40 14.47
C MET A 70 -2.65 -12.01 15.48
N VAL A 71 -3.36 -10.90 15.27
CA VAL A 71 -4.48 -10.48 16.14
C VAL A 71 -5.61 -11.49 16.08
N GLN A 72 -5.98 -11.98 14.89
CA GLN A 72 -7.02 -12.98 14.72
C GLN A 72 -6.68 -14.27 15.45
N VAL A 73 -5.45 -14.79 15.30
CA VAL A 73 -5.00 -15.99 16.02
C VAL A 73 -4.99 -15.77 17.53
N LYS A 74 -4.66 -14.56 18.01
CA LYS A 74 -4.76 -14.24 19.45
C LYS A 74 -6.20 -14.13 19.96
N LEU A 75 -7.15 -13.73 19.12
CA LEU A 75 -8.56 -13.60 19.48
C LEU A 75 -9.34 -14.91 19.37
N THR A 76 -8.94 -15.81 18.46
CA THR A 76 -9.55 -17.14 18.28
C THR A 76 -8.81 -18.25 19.02
N GLY A 77 -7.54 -18.04 19.38
CA GLY A 77 -6.80 -18.89 20.30
C GLY A 77 -7.31 -18.66 21.72
N ASP A 78 -7.80 -19.73 22.35
CA ASP A 78 -8.18 -19.75 23.75
C ASP A 78 -7.03 -19.19 24.61
N GLN A 79 -7.33 -18.41 25.66
CA GLN A 79 -6.40 -17.54 26.41
C GLN A 79 -5.25 -18.28 27.16
N GLY A 80 -4.39 -19.00 26.45
CA GLY A 80 -3.33 -19.84 26.98
C GLY A 80 -3.03 -21.12 26.18
N ALA A 81 -3.78 -21.43 25.12
CA ALA A 81 -3.50 -22.58 24.26
C ALA A 81 -2.47 -22.22 23.18
N GLN A 82 -1.49 -23.10 22.97
CA GLN A 82 -0.49 -22.95 21.91
C GLN A 82 -1.20 -22.94 20.53
N PRO A 83 -0.83 -22.03 19.61
CA PRO A 83 -1.46 -21.98 18.28
C PRO A 83 -1.33 -23.34 17.61
N THR A 84 -2.38 -23.82 16.93
CA THR A 84 -2.32 -25.10 16.21
C THR A 84 -1.31 -25.01 15.07
N ASP A 85 -0.76 -26.15 14.63
CA ASP A 85 0.23 -26.19 13.53
C ASP A 85 -0.28 -25.49 12.25
N GLU A 86 -1.58 -25.57 11.99
CA GLU A 86 -2.25 -24.88 10.88
C GLU A 86 -2.23 -23.35 11.04
N GLN A 87 -2.51 -22.84 12.25
CA GLN A 87 -2.45 -21.41 12.55
C GLN A 87 -1.02 -20.87 12.50
N MET A 88 -0.04 -21.66 12.96
CA MET A 88 1.38 -21.33 12.87
C MET A 88 1.81 -21.22 11.40
N GLY A 89 1.38 -22.16 10.55
CA GLY A 89 1.59 -22.11 9.11
C GLY A 89 1.01 -20.86 8.47
N LEU A 90 -0.24 -20.51 8.81
CA LEU A 90 -0.89 -19.29 8.32
C LEU A 90 -0.17 -18.01 8.74
N ILE A 91 0.28 -17.91 9.99
CA ILE A 91 1.06 -16.75 10.46
C ILE A 91 2.38 -16.66 9.68
N LEU A 92 3.09 -17.77 9.49
CA LEU A 92 4.36 -17.78 8.75
C LEU A 92 4.15 -17.34 7.29
N THR A 93 3.15 -17.89 6.61
CA THR A 93 2.78 -17.48 5.25
C THR A 93 2.40 -15.99 5.23
N ALA A 94 1.61 -15.54 6.21
CA ALA A 94 1.18 -14.15 6.30
C ALA A 94 2.35 -13.19 6.47
N VAL A 95 3.29 -13.54 7.34
CA VAL A 95 4.50 -12.76 7.57
C VAL A 95 5.40 -12.80 6.35
N LEU A 96 5.66 -13.97 5.75
CA LEU A 96 6.54 -14.08 4.59
C LEU A 96 6.02 -13.28 3.40
N PHE A 97 4.76 -13.46 3.00
CA PHE A 97 4.20 -12.75 1.85
C PHE A 97 3.91 -11.28 2.19
N GLY A 98 3.33 -11.00 3.35
CA GLY A 98 2.96 -9.65 3.75
C GLY A 98 4.16 -8.75 4.03
N LEU A 99 5.14 -9.23 4.81
CA LEU A 99 6.33 -8.44 5.14
C LEU A 99 7.24 -8.25 3.92
N PHE A 100 7.46 -9.30 3.12
CA PHE A 100 8.31 -9.20 1.93
C PHE A 100 7.70 -8.25 0.88
N SER A 101 6.39 -8.40 0.62
CA SER A 101 5.64 -7.48 -0.25
C SER A 101 5.68 -6.06 0.30
N SER A 102 5.51 -5.87 1.61
CA SER A 102 5.55 -4.56 2.24
C SER A 102 6.88 -3.85 2.02
N ILE A 103 8.00 -4.52 2.32
CA ILE A 103 9.34 -3.95 2.15
C ILE A 103 9.60 -3.60 0.67
N PHE A 104 9.20 -4.48 -0.25
CA PHE A 104 9.31 -4.24 -1.69
C PHE A 104 8.57 -2.95 -2.11
N TRP A 105 7.29 -2.85 -1.77
CA TRP A 105 6.46 -1.70 -2.16
C TRP A 105 6.86 -0.40 -1.46
N LEU A 106 7.26 -0.45 -0.19
CA LEU A 106 7.77 0.71 0.55
C LEU A 106 9.08 1.23 -0.05
N THR A 107 10.00 0.32 -0.40
CA THR A 107 11.27 0.70 -1.04
C THR A 107 11.04 1.33 -2.41
N PHE A 108 10.11 0.75 -3.19
CA PHE A 108 9.74 1.28 -4.50
C PHE A 108 9.09 2.66 -4.40
N SER A 109 8.15 2.83 -3.46
CA SER A 109 7.52 4.11 -3.15
C SER A 109 8.55 5.17 -2.76
N TYR A 110 9.47 4.84 -1.86
CA TYR A 110 10.55 5.74 -1.44
C TYR A 110 11.44 6.16 -2.62
N GLY A 111 11.78 5.23 -3.52
CA GLY A 111 12.52 5.52 -4.75
C GLY A 111 11.80 6.53 -5.66
N LEU A 112 10.48 6.39 -5.81
CA LEU A 112 9.66 7.34 -6.58
C LEU A 112 9.63 8.72 -5.93
N PHE A 113 9.42 8.80 -4.61
CA PHE A 113 9.46 10.07 -3.88
C PHE A 113 10.82 10.75 -4.00
N LYS A 114 11.91 10.01 -3.79
CA LYS A 114 13.28 10.54 -3.93
C LYS A 114 13.52 11.12 -5.32
N ARG A 115 13.10 10.42 -6.38
CA ARG A 115 13.25 10.89 -7.76
C ARG A 115 12.49 12.20 -8.01
N MET A 116 11.30 12.37 -7.42
CA MET A 116 10.53 13.60 -7.54
C MET A 116 11.20 14.78 -6.84
N VAL A 117 11.70 14.57 -5.61
CA VAL A 117 12.42 15.59 -4.84
C VAL A 117 13.68 16.05 -5.59
N TRP A 118 14.41 15.12 -6.21
CA TRP A 118 15.62 15.45 -6.97
C TRP A 118 15.29 16.27 -8.21
N LYS A 119 14.22 15.90 -8.95
CA LYS A 119 13.77 16.65 -10.12
C LYS A 119 13.33 18.07 -9.78
N GLN A 120 12.73 18.28 -8.61
CA GLN A 120 12.37 19.62 -8.13
C GLN A 120 13.62 20.45 -7.82
N LYS A 121 14.59 19.86 -7.11
CA LYS A 121 15.84 20.54 -6.74
C LYS A 121 16.68 20.96 -7.96
N ASP A 122 16.76 20.12 -9.00
CA ASP A 122 17.48 20.46 -10.24
C ASP A 122 16.82 21.64 -10.99
N GLN A 123 15.49 21.76 -10.92
CA GLN A 123 14.78 22.90 -11.51
C GLN A 123 15.03 24.20 -10.73
N ASP A 124 15.10 24.15 -9.41
CA ASP A 124 15.40 25.32 -8.57
C ASP A 124 16.82 25.84 -8.82
N ILE A 125 17.80 24.94 -8.96
CA ILE A 125 19.20 25.30 -9.24
C ILE A 125 19.36 25.85 -10.66
N GLY A 126 18.73 25.22 -11.66
CA GLY A 126 18.75 25.69 -13.05
C GLY A 126 18.03 27.02 -13.26
N GLY A 127 16.96 27.29 -12.51
CA GLY A 127 16.23 28.56 -12.54
C GLY A 127 16.99 29.73 -11.88
N SER A 128 17.85 29.44 -10.90
CA SER A 128 18.71 30.44 -10.24
C SER A 128 19.89 30.92 -11.10
N SER A 129 20.33 30.12 -12.07
CA SER A 129 21.49 30.47 -12.92
C SER A 129 21.13 31.36 -14.12
N ASN A 130 19.84 31.55 -14.40
CA ASN A 130 19.33 32.30 -15.56
C ASN A 130 18.72 33.66 -15.19
N ARG A 131 18.88 34.11 -13.95
CA ARG A 131 18.57 35.47 -13.48
C ARG A 131 19.85 36.15 -13.05
#